data_AF-A0A538APZ6-F1
#
_entry.id   AF-A0A538APZ6-F1
#
_cell.length_a   1.000
_cell.length_b   1.000
_cell.length_c   1.000
_cell.angle_alpha   90.00
_cell.angle_beta   90.00
_cell.angle_gamma   90.00
#
_symmetry.space_group_name_H-M   'P 1'
#
loop_
_entity.id
_entity.type
_entity.pdbx_description
1 polymer ?
#
loop_
_entity_poly.entity_id
_entity_poly.type
_entity_poly.pdbx_seq_one_letter_code
_entity_poly.pdbx_strand_id
1 'polypeptide(L)'
;MEQVAPVVAKKEFGKSGTQALMQSISADADAIAASGVRGAQQAAMALDRLTNAVAKESGQKTDKELGGILDRMFALVDDPAKFDPSRFSAEMKEFQKKLK
;
A
#
# COMPACT_ATOMS: atom_id res chain seq x y z
N MET A 1 26.36 6.82 1.37
CA MET A 1 24.99 6.30 1.16
C MET A 1 25.04 4.82 1.43
N GLU A 2 24.51 4.35 2.56
CA GLU A 2 24.46 2.91 2.86
C GLU A 2 23.57 2.20 1.84
N GLN A 3 24.01 1.03 1.37
CA GLN A 3 23.20 0.20 0.49
C GLN A 3 22.02 -0.36 1.28
N VAL A 4 20.80 -0.01 0.88
CA VAL A 4 19.55 -0.42 1.54
C VAL A 4 19.31 -1.93 1.42
N ALA A 5 19.83 -2.57 0.37
CA ALA A 5 19.65 -4.00 0.11
C ALA A 5 20.09 -4.93 1.27
N PRO A 6 21.31 -4.82 1.84
CA PRO A 6 21.71 -5.62 2.99
C PRO A 6 20.94 -5.31 4.29
N VAL A 7 20.40 -4.10 4.45
CA VAL A 7 19.56 -3.73 5.61
C VAL A 7 18.18 -4.39 5.50
N VAL A 8 17.61 -4.40 4.31
CA VAL A 8 16.35 -5.09 3.99
C VAL A 8 16.51 -6.61 4.13
N ALA A 9 17.62 -7.18 3.65
CA ALA A 9 17.89 -8.62 3.74
C ALA A 9 18.02 -9.14 5.18
N LYS A 10 18.36 -8.28 6.15
CA LYS A 10 18.49 -8.61 7.57
C LYS A 10 17.20 -8.41 8.37
N LYS A 11 16.15 -7.87 7.76
CA LYS A 11 14.88 -7.61 8.44
C LYS A 11 14.04 -8.87 8.44
N GLU A 12 13.62 -9.33 9.61
CA GLU A 12 12.58 -10.34 9.70
C GLU A 12 11.24 -9.68 9.38
N PHE A 13 10.72 -9.94 8.18
CA PHE A 13 9.41 -9.47 7.73
C PHE A 13 8.28 -10.34 8.29
N GLY A 14 8.25 -10.52 9.61
CA GLY A 14 7.08 -11.05 10.29
C GLY A 14 5.90 -10.09 10.18
N LYS A 15 4.70 -10.57 10.51
CA LYS A 15 3.43 -9.83 10.41
C LYS A 15 3.50 -8.37 10.88
N SER A 16 4.10 -8.13 12.05
CA SER A 16 4.21 -6.79 12.64
C SER A 16 5.06 -5.83 11.80
N GLY A 17 6.20 -6.30 11.28
CA GLY A 17 7.07 -5.48 10.43
C GLY A 17 6.44 -5.15 9.08
N THR A 18 5.71 -6.11 8.52
CA THR A 18 4.96 -5.94 7.26
C THR A 18 3.80 -4.97 7.44
N GLN A 19 3.04 -5.07 8.54
CA GLN A 19 1.97 -4.11 8.87
C GLN A 19 2.51 -2.69 9.12
N ALA A 20 3.64 -2.55 9.81
CA ALA A 20 4.27 -1.23 10.02
C ALA A 20 4.70 -0.59 8.69
N LEU A 21 5.21 -1.38 7.74
CA LEU A 21 5.55 -0.89 6.40
C LEU A 21 4.29 -0.43 5.64
N MET A 22 3.20 -1.19 5.70
CA MET A 22 1.92 -0.78 5.09
C MET A 22 1.39 0.53 5.69
N GLN A 23 1.50 0.69 7.01
CA GLN A 23 1.13 1.94 7.70
C GLN A 23 2.00 3.11 7.26
N SER A 24 3.31 2.90 7.09
CA SER A 24 4.24 3.93 6.62
C SER A 24 3.93 4.37 5.19
N ILE A 25 3.65 3.43 4.28
CA ILE A 25 3.30 3.74 2.89
C ILE A 25 1.98 4.51 2.84
N SER A 26 0.95 4.04 3.54
CA SER A 26 -0.37 4.66 3.54
C SER A 26 -0.42 6.01 4.27
N ALA A 27 0.49 6.26 5.23
CA ALA A 27 0.64 7.56 5.88
C ALA A 27 1.13 8.66 4.91
N ASP A 28 1.88 8.30 3.87
CA ASP A 28 2.45 9.23 2.90
C ASP A 28 1.52 9.49 1.69
N ALA A 29 0.22 9.33 1.92
CA ALA A 29 -0.83 9.37 0.89
C ALA A 29 -0.76 10.62 0.00
N ASP A 30 -0.57 11.79 0.61
CA ASP A 30 -0.56 13.05 -0.13
C ASP A 30 0.69 13.19 -1.01
N ALA A 31 1.87 12.77 -0.53
CA ALA A 31 3.10 12.83 -1.32
C ALA A 31 3.10 11.81 -2.46
N ILE A 32 2.62 10.59 -2.20
CA ILE A 32 2.48 9.54 -3.21
C ILE A 32 1.48 9.97 -4.29
N ALA A 33 0.34 10.51 -3.91
CA ALA A 33 -0.63 11.04 -4.87
C ALA A 33 -0.05 12.19 -5.71
N ALA A 34 0.70 13.10 -5.08
CA ALA A 34 1.36 14.23 -5.77
C ALA A 34 2.48 13.79 -6.72
N SER A 35 3.09 12.61 -6.50
CA SER A 35 4.11 12.04 -7.41
C SER A 35 3.54 11.57 -8.76
N GLY A 36 2.22 11.58 -8.90
CA GLY A 36 1.51 11.21 -10.12
C GLY A 36 1.17 9.73 -10.22
N VAL A 37 0.52 9.36 -11.33
CA VAL A 37 -0.11 8.04 -11.50
C VAL A 37 0.87 6.87 -11.33
N ARG A 38 2.14 7.01 -11.75
CA ARG A 38 3.12 5.92 -11.65
C ARG A 38 3.50 5.62 -10.20
N GLY A 39 3.69 6.65 -9.38
CA GLY A 39 3.96 6.46 -7.96
C GLY A 39 2.74 5.88 -7.24
N ALA A 40 1.54 6.35 -7.60
CA ALA A 40 0.28 5.79 -7.12
C ALA A 40 0.12 4.31 -7.48
N GLN A 41 0.41 3.90 -8.72
CA GLN A 41 0.40 2.49 -9.14
C GLN A 41 1.36 1.64 -8.32
N GLN A 42 2.59 2.12 -8.11
CA GLN A 42 3.60 1.42 -7.33
C GLN A 42 3.16 1.25 -5.87
N ALA A 43 2.56 2.29 -5.27
CA ALA A 43 2.01 2.21 -3.93
C ALA A 43 0.85 1.20 -3.84
N ALA A 44 -0.09 1.23 -4.78
CA ALA A 44 -1.21 0.28 -4.83
C ALA A 44 -0.72 -1.18 -4.93
N MET A 45 0.22 -1.46 -5.84
CA MET A 45 0.82 -2.79 -5.99
C MET A 45 1.59 -3.23 -4.74
N ALA A 46 2.34 -2.32 -4.11
CA ALA A 46 3.05 -2.63 -2.88
C ALA A 46 2.09 -2.99 -1.74
N LEU A 47 1.03 -2.18 -1.54
CA LEU A 47 0.03 -2.41 -0.52
C LEU A 47 -0.74 -3.71 -0.74
N ASP A 48 -1.13 -4.02 -1.99
CA ASP A 48 -1.76 -5.32 -2.31
C ASP A 48 -0.84 -6.49 -1.94
N ARG A 49 0.42 -6.45 -2.38
CA ARG A 49 1.35 -7.56 -2.14
C ARG A 49 1.62 -7.78 -0.66
N LEU A 50 1.77 -6.70 0.11
CA LEU A 50 2.00 -6.72 1.56
C LEU A 50 0.76 -7.22 2.31
N THR A 51 -0.44 -6.79 1.91
CA THR A 51 -1.71 -7.27 2.48
C THR A 51 -1.84 -8.78 2.30
N ASN A 52 -1.58 -9.27 1.08
CA ASN A 52 -1.63 -10.69 0.76
C ASN A 52 -0.54 -11.49 1.51
N ALA A 53 0.62 -10.90 1.78
CA ALA A 53 1.66 -11.54 2.59
C ALA A 53 1.23 -11.72 4.05
N VAL A 54 0.67 -10.68 4.68
CA VAL A 54 0.15 -10.71 6.06
C VAL A 54 -0.99 -11.71 6.22
N ALA A 55 -1.92 -11.74 5.25
CA ALA A 55 -3.04 -12.67 5.25
C ALA A 55 -2.54 -14.12 5.20
N LYS A 56 -1.62 -14.42 4.26
CA LYS A 56 -1.04 -15.76 4.10
C LYS A 56 -0.29 -16.23 5.35
N GLU A 57 0.52 -15.36 5.97
CA GLU A 57 1.22 -15.67 7.23
C GLU A 57 0.24 -15.98 8.38
N SER A 58 -0.92 -15.30 8.39
CA SER A 58 -1.96 -15.53 9.40
C SER A 58 -2.84 -16.76 9.11
N GLY A 59 -2.63 -17.47 8.00
CA GLY A 59 -3.52 -18.55 7.54
C GLY A 59 -4.93 -18.08 7.18
N GLN A 60 -5.11 -16.78 6.96
CA GLN A 60 -6.40 -16.14 6.72
C GLN A 60 -6.47 -15.59 5.29
N LYS A 61 -7.68 -15.35 4.80
CA LYS A 61 -7.88 -14.57 3.57
C LYS A 61 -7.74 -13.08 3.87
N THR A 62 -7.37 -12.30 2.86
CA THR A 62 -7.40 -10.84 2.93
C THR A 62 -8.79 -10.37 3.35
N ASP A 63 -8.84 -9.42 4.28
CA ASP A 63 -10.07 -8.78 4.73
C ASP A 63 -10.79 -8.14 3.52
N LYS A 64 -12.10 -8.38 3.41
CA LYS A 64 -12.88 -7.96 2.24
C LYS A 64 -12.93 -6.45 2.06
N GLU A 65 -12.94 -5.69 3.16
CA GLU A 65 -12.98 -4.23 3.10
C GLU A 65 -11.62 -3.68 2.67
N LEU A 66 -10.52 -4.23 3.21
CA LEU A 66 -9.16 -3.93 2.74
C LEU A 66 -8.98 -4.23 1.24
N GLY A 67 -9.47 -5.39 0.79
CA GLY A 67 -9.48 -5.74 -0.63
C GLY A 67 -10.27 -4.75 -1.48
N GLY A 68 -11.47 -4.37 -1.03
CA GLY A 68 -12.30 -3.39 -1.73
C GLY A 68 -11.68 -2.00 -1.82
N ILE A 69 -10.90 -1.56 -0.81
CA ILE A 69 -10.15 -0.30 -0.87
C ILE A 69 -9.04 -0.40 -1.94
N LEU A 70 -8.30 -1.52 -1.97
CA LEU A 70 -7.26 -1.76 -2.98
C LEU A 70 -7.84 -1.78 -4.40
N ASP A 71 -9.00 -2.40 -4.60
CA ASP A 71 -9.69 -2.41 -5.90
C ASP A 71 -10.03 -0.99 -6.37
N ARG A 72 -10.49 -0.11 -5.47
CA ARG A 72 -10.75 1.31 -5.79
C ARG A 72 -9.46 2.08 -6.09
N MET A 73 -8.38 1.80 -5.34
CA MET A 73 -7.06 2.37 -5.65
C MET A 73 -6.60 1.98 -7.06
N PHE A 74 -6.74 0.71 -7.44
CA PHE A 74 -6.40 0.24 -8.79
C PHE A 74 -7.27 0.87 -9.87
N ALA A 75 -8.58 1.00 -9.65
CA ALA A 75 -9.48 1.67 -10.58
C ALA A 75 -9.08 3.13 -10.87
N LEU A 76 -8.56 3.85 -9.87
CA LEU A 76 -8.11 5.24 -10.03
C LEU A 76 -6.84 5.37 -10.86
N VAL A 77 -6.01 4.32 -10.90
CA VAL A 77 -4.71 4.34 -11.58
C VAL A 77 -4.69 3.54 -12.88
N ASP A 78 -5.82 2.94 -13.26
CA ASP A 78 -5.96 2.13 -14.49
C ASP A 78 -5.87 3.00 -15.76
N ASP A 79 -6.48 4.19 -15.73
CA ASP A 79 -6.42 5.17 -16.81
C ASP A 79 -5.63 6.42 -16.37
N PRO A 80 -4.36 6.58 -16.80
CA PRO A 80 -3.54 7.74 -16.48
C PRO A 80 -4.17 9.09 -16.80
N ALA A 81 -5.03 9.17 -17.82
CA ALA A 81 -5.68 10.43 -18.21
C ALA A 81 -6.79 10.85 -17.25
N LYS A 82 -7.31 9.91 -16.44
CA LYS A 82 -8.38 10.14 -15.46
C LYS A 82 -7.89 10.10 -14.01
N PHE A 83 -6.57 10.01 -13.80
CA PHE A 83 -6.01 9.93 -12.47
C PHE A 83 -6.37 11.18 -11.64
N ASP A 84 -6.99 10.97 -10.49
CA ASP A 84 -7.33 12.01 -9.52
C ASP A 84 -6.50 11.81 -8.25
N PRO A 85 -5.46 12.65 -8.02
CA PRO A 85 -4.60 12.55 -6.85
C PRO A 85 -5.37 12.67 -5.53
N SER A 86 -6.42 13.49 -5.49
CA SER A 86 -7.18 13.74 -4.26
C SER A 86 -7.99 12.51 -3.87
N ARG A 87 -8.62 11.86 -4.86
CA ARG A 87 -9.33 10.59 -4.63
C ARG A 87 -8.38 9.47 -4.24
N PHE A 88 -7.22 9.37 -4.90
CA PHE A 88 -6.25 8.33 -4.57
C PHE A 88 -5.71 8.49 -3.14
N SER A 89 -5.38 9.72 -2.73
CA SER A 89 -4.97 10.02 -1.35
C SER A 89 -6.08 9.66 -0.33
N ALA A 90 -7.34 9.93 -0.66
CA ALA A 90 -8.46 9.58 0.20
C ALA A 90 -8.57 8.06 0.42
N GLU A 91 -8.43 7.26 -0.64
CA GLU A 91 -8.43 5.79 -0.55
C GLU A 91 -7.23 5.26 0.27
N MET A 92 -6.03 5.85 0.10
CA MET A 92 -4.87 5.49 0.93
C MET A 92 -5.09 5.79 2.42
N LYS A 93 -5.73 6.93 2.73
CA LYS A 93 -6.08 7.31 4.11
C LYS A 93 -7.15 6.38 4.69
N GLU A 94 -8.09 5.92 3.87
CA GLU A 94 -9.07 4.90 4.27
C GLU A 94 -8.40 3.56 4.56
N PHE A 95 -7.50 3.12 3.67
CA PHE A 95 -6.66 1.94 3.86
C PHE A 95 -5.91 2.00 5.20
N GLN A 96 -5.25 3.14 5.48
CA GLN A 96 -4.53 3.35 6.73
C GLN A 96 -5.43 3.23 7.97
N LYS A 97 -6.65 3.77 7.91
CA LYS A 97 -7.62 3.67 9.01
C LYS A 97 -8.03 2.23 9.27
N LYS A 98 -8.21 1.43 8.22
CA LYS A 98 -8.61 0.02 8.32
C LYS A 98 -7.49 -0.88 8.84
N LEU A 99 -6.23 -0.47 8.71
CA LEU A 99 -5.08 -1.19 9.29
C LEU A 99 -4.91 -1.00 10.81
N LYS A 100 -5.57 0.02 11.39
CA LYS A 100 -5.55 0.27 12.84
C LYS A 100 -6.60 -0.57 13.55
#